data_AF-A0A969T6R2-F1
#
_entry.id   AF-A0A969T6R2-F1
#
_cell.length_a   1.000
_cell.length_b   1.000
_cell.length_c   1.000
_cell.angle_alpha   90.00
_cell.angle_beta   90.00
_cell.angle_gamma   90.00
#
_symmetry.space_group_name_H-M   'P 1'
#
loop_
_entity.id
_entity.type
_entity.pdbx_description
1 polymer ?
#
loop_
_entity_poly.entity_id
_entity_poly.type
_entity_poly.pdbx_seq_one_letter_code
_entity_poly.pdbx_strand_id
1 'polypeptide(L)'
;MCALSGKAQADISDKTEVLVLFRDPSAFKSEIYYSVTKNVEGANNTNLSGEFAARVFDGPYNAIPKFIKEMKEYLEKDDRIAKIIMFIMLIARNAPGSISTIT
;
A
#
# COMPACT_ATOMS: atom_id res chain seq x y z
N MET A 1 0.61 -10.33 10.38
CA MET A 1 1.95 -10.24 9.76
C MET A 1 2.05 -11.35 8.73
N CYS A 2 2.63 -11.12 7.55
CA CYS A 2 2.72 -12.14 6.50
C CYS A 2 3.53 -13.35 6.98
N ALA A 3 2.88 -14.51 7.16
CA ALA A 3 3.50 -15.69 7.78
C ALA A 3 4.73 -16.20 7.01
N LEU A 4 4.82 -15.91 5.71
CA LEU A 4 5.96 -16.26 4.85
C LEU A 4 7.17 -15.34 5.10
N SER A 5 6.93 -14.04 5.30
CA SER A 5 7.99 -13.05 5.55
C SER A 5 8.70 -13.29 6.89
N GLY A 6 7.94 -13.62 7.94
CA GLY A 6 8.49 -13.96 9.25
C GLY A 6 9.37 -15.22 9.23
N LYS A 7 8.98 -16.25 8.46
CA LYS A 7 9.79 -17.47 8.27
C LYS A 7 11.08 -17.20 7.50
N ALA A 8 11.04 -16.27 6.54
CA ALA A 8 12.21 -15.89 5.75
C ALA A 8 13.11 -14.85 6.43
N GLN A 9 12.75 -14.32 7.60
CA GLN A 9 13.41 -13.16 8.24
C GLN A 9 13.57 -11.99 7.25
N ALA A 10 12.52 -11.74 6.47
CA ALA A 10 12.42 -10.62 5.53
C ALA A 10 11.51 -9.50 6.05
N ASP A 11 10.99 -9.66 7.26
CA ASP A 11 10.20 -8.64 7.93
C ASP A 11 11.05 -7.40 8.21
N ILE A 12 10.39 -6.25 8.12
CA ILE A 12 10.95 -4.97 8.52
C ILE A 12 10.82 -4.89 10.04
N SER A 13 11.95 -4.69 10.72
CA SER A 13 12.02 -4.69 12.18
C SER A 13 11.21 -3.55 12.79
N ASP A 14 11.20 -2.39 12.13
CA ASP A 14 10.35 -1.26 12.50
C ASP A 14 9.03 -1.31 11.73
N LYS A 15 7.93 -1.54 12.44
CA LYS A 15 6.59 -1.59 11.84
C LYS A 15 6.14 -0.25 11.27
N THR A 16 6.74 0.87 11.70
CA THR A 16 6.44 2.20 11.17
C THR A 16 7.04 2.43 9.78
N GLU A 17 8.01 1.61 9.39
CA GLU A 17 8.63 1.61 8.06
C GLU A 17 7.97 0.62 7.10
N VAL A 18 6.98 -0.14 7.56
CA VAL A 18 6.26 -1.11 6.73
C VAL A 18 5.32 -0.37 5.78
N LEU A 19 5.54 -0.57 4.49
CA LEU A 19 4.65 -0.11 3.44
C LEU A 19 3.69 -1.25 3.06
N VAL A 20 2.40 -1.01 3.25
CA VAL A 20 1.33 -1.86 2.71
C VAL A 20 0.63 -1.10 1.61
N LEU A 21 0.71 -1.64 0.39
CA LEU A 21 -0.01 -1.12 -0.77
C LEU A 21 -1.17 -2.05 -1.08
N PHE A 22 -2.31 -1.50 -1.45
CA PHE A 22 -3.38 -2.28 -2.02
C PHE A 22 -4.02 -1.58 -3.21
N ARG A 23 -4.60 -2.39 -4.09
CA ARG A 23 -5.43 -1.93 -5.20
C ARG A 23 -6.45 -3.00 -5.54
N ASP A 24 -7.56 -2.56 -6.12
CA ASP A 24 -8.61 -3.43 -6.64
C ASP A 24 -8.67 -3.28 -8.16
N PRO A 25 -7.96 -4.12 -8.94
CA PRO A 25 -8.04 -4.06 -10.40
C PRO A 25 -9.44 -4.36 -10.94
N SER A 26 -10.27 -5.10 -10.18
CA SER A 26 -11.66 -5.40 -10.53
C SER A 26 -12.47 -5.67 -9.26
N ALA A 27 -13.80 -5.77 -9.39
CA ALA A 27 -14.70 -6.08 -8.26
C ALA A 27 -14.44 -7.46 -7.61
N PHE A 28 -13.68 -8.34 -8.28
CA PHE A 28 -13.41 -9.71 -7.82
C PHE A 28 -11.92 -9.97 -7.59
N LYS A 29 -11.07 -8.94 -7.72
CA LYS A 29 -9.62 -9.07 -7.55
C LYS A 29 -9.10 -7.91 -6.72
N SER A 30 -8.42 -8.25 -5.64
CA SER A 30 -7.65 -7.32 -4.82
C SER A 30 -6.19 -7.77 -4.81
N GLU A 31 -5.29 -6.83 -4.95
CA GLU A 31 -3.84 -7.04 -4.88
C GLU A 31 -3.33 -6.30 -3.65
N ILE A 32 -2.66 -7.01 -2.74
CA ILE A 32 -2.00 -6.44 -1.58
C ILE A 32 -0.50 -6.71 -1.71
N TYR A 33 0.28 -5.66 -1.63
CA TYR A 33 1.73 -5.71 -1.62
C TYR A 33 2.23 -5.35 -0.24
N TYR A 34 3.23 -6.08 0.21
CA TYR A 34 3.88 -5.89 1.49
C TYR A 34 5.37 -5.70 1.25
N SER A 35 5.92 -4.60 1.77
CA SER A 35 7.35 -4.33 1.67
C SER A 35 8.15 -5.36 2.48
N VAL A 36 9.13 -5.97 1.83
CA VAL A 36 10.07 -6.93 2.43
C VAL A 36 11.50 -6.43 2.20
N THR A 37 12.40 -6.75 3.13
CA THR A 37 13.82 -6.34 3.04
C THR A 37 14.63 -7.18 2.05
N LYS A 38 14.12 -8.36 1.68
CA LYS A 38 14.73 -9.31 0.74
C LYS A 38 13.67 -10.22 0.13
N ASN A 39 14.02 -10.94 -0.93
CA ASN A 39 13.12 -11.91 -1.56
C ASN A 39 12.71 -13.01 -0.57
N VAL A 40 11.42 -13.34 -0.57
CA VAL A 40 10.80 -14.38 0.26
C VAL A 40 10.50 -15.60 -0.60
N GLU A 41 11.12 -16.74 -0.29
CA GLU A 41 10.85 -17.98 -1.00
C GLU A 41 9.38 -18.41 -0.87
N GLY A 42 8.77 -18.87 -1.97
CA GLY A 42 7.35 -19.23 -2.03
C GLY A 42 6.37 -18.05 -2.09
N ALA A 43 6.86 -16.80 -2.04
CA ALA A 43 6.06 -15.62 -2.29
C ALA A 43 6.21 -15.14 -3.74
N ASN A 44 5.19 -14.44 -4.25
CA ASN A 44 5.30 -13.71 -5.51
C ASN A 44 6.05 -12.39 -5.29
N ASN A 45 7.38 -12.46 -5.29
CA ASN A 45 8.24 -11.28 -5.13
C ASN A 45 8.12 -10.37 -6.35
N THR A 46 7.58 -9.17 -6.15
CA THR A 46 7.41 -8.17 -7.20
C THR A 46 8.23 -6.93 -6.86
N ASN A 47 9.01 -6.44 -7.83
CA ASN A 47 9.68 -5.15 -7.72
C ASN A 47 8.85 -4.08 -8.45
N LEU A 48 8.45 -3.03 -7.72
CA LEU A 48 7.79 -1.87 -8.32
C LEU A 48 8.86 -0.86 -8.70
N SER A 49 9.03 -0.63 -10.00
CA SER A 49 9.95 0.36 -10.55
C SER A 49 9.22 1.35 -11.45
N GLY A 50 9.75 2.56 -11.55
CA GLY A 50 9.16 3.64 -12.34
C GLY A 50 9.16 4.96 -11.59
N GLU A 51 8.38 5.89 -12.10
CA GLU A 51 8.18 7.19 -11.47
C GLU A 51 6.93 7.15 -10.60
N PHE A 52 7.06 7.57 -9.34
CA PHE A 52 5.98 7.54 -8.37
C PHE A 52 5.57 8.95 -7.98
N ALA A 53 4.27 9.14 -7.76
CA ALA A 53 3.71 10.34 -7.14
C ALA A 53 2.81 9.89 -5.99
N ALA A 54 2.94 10.53 -4.84
CA ALA A 54 2.19 10.20 -3.65
C ALA A 54 1.50 11.44 -3.09
N ARG A 55 0.28 11.26 -2.58
CA ARG A 55 -0.48 12.30 -1.89
C ARG A 55 -1.23 11.68 -0.72
N VAL A 56 -1.22 12.37 0.42
CA VAL A 56 -1.94 11.95 1.62
C VAL A 56 -3.35 12.52 1.58
N PHE A 57 -4.32 11.66 1.81
CA PHE A 57 -5.73 12.01 1.96
C PHE A 57 -6.20 11.59 3.34
N ASP A 58 -7.08 12.37 3.93
CA ASP A 58 -7.73 12.06 5.21
C ASP A 58 -9.24 11.93 4.97
N GLY A 59 -9.83 10.87 5.51
CA GLY A 59 -11.26 10.61 5.42
C GLY A 59 -11.64 9.12 5.41
N PRO A 60 -12.95 8.84 5.44
CA PRO A 60 -13.47 7.48 5.45
C PRO A 60 -13.21 6.74 4.12
N TYR A 61 -13.22 5.41 4.14
CA TYR A 61 -12.94 4.57 2.96
C TYR A 61 -13.91 4.84 1.79
N ASN A 62 -15.16 5.21 2.04
CA ASN A 62 -16.11 5.55 0.98
C ASN A 62 -15.75 6.84 0.21
N ALA A 63 -14.80 7.65 0.72
CA ALA A 63 -14.27 8.83 0.03
C ALA A 63 -13.16 8.49 -0.99
N ILE A 64 -12.73 7.22 -1.08
CA ILE A 64 -11.69 6.77 -2.01
C ILE A 64 -11.93 7.19 -3.47
N PRO A 65 -13.15 7.07 -4.05
CA PRO A 65 -13.40 7.53 -5.43
C PRO A 65 -13.13 9.03 -5.62
N LYS A 66 -13.42 9.85 -4.59
CA LYS A 66 -13.12 11.28 -4.59
C LYS A 66 -11.61 11.53 -4.58
N PHE A 67 -10.86 10.81 -3.74
CA PHE A 67 -9.40 10.93 -3.68
C PHE A 67 -8.71 10.51 -4.97
N ILE A 68 -9.22 9.46 -5.64
CA ILE A 68 -8.75 9.07 -6.98
C ILE A 68 -8.90 10.24 -7.96
N LYS A 69 -10.06 10.89 -7.96
CA LYS A 69 -10.34 12.02 -8.84
C LYS A 69 -9.38 13.19 -8.56
N GLU A 70 -9.23 13.57 -7.29
CA GLU A 70 -8.32 14.63 -6.89
C GLU A 70 -6.85 14.33 -7.21
N MET A 71 -6.44 13.06 -7.13
CA MET A 71 -5.09 12.64 -7.53
C MET A 71 -4.88 12.75 -9.04
N LYS A 72 -5.90 12.42 -9.84
CA LYS A 72 -5.84 12.60 -11.31
C LYS A 72 -5.74 14.08 -11.68
N GLU A 73 -6.60 14.92 -11.10
CA GLU A 73 -6.57 16.38 -11.32
C GLU A 73 -5.24 16.99 -10.86
N TYR A 74 -4.61 16.45 -9.82
CA TYR A 74 -3.27 16.85 -9.39
C TYR A 74 -2.20 16.52 -10.43
N LEU A 75 -2.21 15.31 -10.99
CA LEU A 75 -1.23 14.90 -11.99
C LEU A 75 -1.42 15.61 -13.34
N GLU A 76 -2.67 15.88 -13.73
CA GLU A 76 -2.98 16.61 -14.96
C GLU A 76 -2.41 18.03 -14.97
N LYS A 77 -2.28 18.67 -13.80
CA LYS A 77 -1.63 19.99 -13.68
C LYS A 77 -0.13 19.96 -14.00
N ASP A 78 0.50 18.80 -13.87
CA ASP A 78 1.90 18.57 -14.18
C ASP A 78 2.07 17.89 -15.56
N ASP A 79 1.03 17.83 -16.39
CA ASP A 79 0.99 17.08 -17.67
C ASP A 79 1.31 15.58 -17.51
N ARG A 80 0.99 15.00 -16.34
CA ARG A 80 1.25 13.59 -16.01
C ARG A 80 -0.05 12.80 -15.93
N ILE A 81 0.03 11.51 -16.26
CA ILE A 81 -1.11 10.58 -16.19
C ILE A 81 -0.73 9.35 -15.37
N ALA A 82 -1.51 9.03 -14.34
CA ALA A 82 -1.34 7.80 -13.58
C ALA A 82 -1.78 6.57 -14.39
N LYS A 83 -0.85 5.64 -14.64
CA LYS A 83 -1.17 4.33 -15.23
C LYS A 83 -1.79 3.37 -14.20
N ILE A 84 -1.31 3.44 -12.95
CA ILE A 84 -1.77 2.61 -11.85
C ILE A 84 -1.93 3.52 -10.63
N ILE A 85 -3.06 3.39 -9.94
CA ILE A 85 -3.31 4.05 -8.66
C ILE A 85 -3.33 2.96 -7.60
N MET A 86 -2.53 3.16 -6.56
CA MET A 86 -2.43 2.28 -5.39
C MET A 86 -2.73 3.10 -4.15
N PHE A 87 -3.32 2.46 -3.14
CA PHE A 87 -3.56 3.07 -1.85
C PHE A 87 -2.51 2.59 -0.87
N ILE A 88 -1.92 3.54 -0.15
CA ILE A 88 -1.01 3.27 0.96
C ILE A 88 -1.85 3.30 2.23
N MET A 89 -1.93 2.17 2.93
CA MET A 89 -2.38 2.18 4.32
C MET A 89 -1.14 2.28 5.19
N LEU A 90 -0.87 3.47 5.71
CA LEU A 90 0.23 3.65 6.66
C LEU A 90 -0.19 3.00 7.98
N ILE A 91 0.37 1.83 8.28
CA ILE A 91 0.17 1.20 9.58
C ILE A 91 1.08 1.94 10.56
N ALA A 92 0.45 2.75 11.42
CA ALA A 92 0.98 3.44 12.58
C ALA A 92 1.64 4.83 12.37
N ARG A 93 0.83 5.86 12.66
CA ARG A 93 1.27 6.96 13.54
C ARG A 93 0.43 6.89 14.82
N ASN A 94 1.01 6.34 15.89
CA ASN A 94 0.47 6.25 17.26
C ASN A 94 -0.94 5.63 17.43
N ALA A 95 -0.99 4.33 17.74
CA ALA A 95 -2.13 3.74 18.45
C ALA A 95 -1.67 3.28 19.84
N PRO A 96 -1.90 4.06 20.91
CA PRO A 96 -1.91 3.50 22.25
C PRO A 96 -3.20 2.69 22.39
N GLY A 97 -3.10 1.36 22.23
CA GLY A 97 -4.22 0.45 22.45
C GLY A 97 -4.42 -0.58 21.34
N SER A 98 -4.37 -1.85 21.75
CA SER A 98 -4.92 -3.05 21.12
C SER A 98 -5.41 -2.91 19.67
N ILE A 99 -4.61 -3.38 18.70
CA ILE A 99 -5.08 -3.63 17.33
C ILE A 99 -5.37 -5.13 17.20
N SER A 100 -6.65 -5.48 17.22
CA SER A 100 -7.19 -6.78 16.88
C SER A 100 -6.90 -7.08 15.40
N THR A 101 -6.32 -8.24 15.11
CA THR A 101 -6.09 -8.70 13.72
C THR A 101 -7.40 -9.29 13.18
N ILE A 102 -7.76 -8.96 11.94
CA ILE A 102 -8.81 -9.66 11.18
C ILE A 102 -8.12 -10.54 10.14
N THR A 103 -8.63 -11.77 10.02
CA THR A 103 -8.13 -12.97 9.32
C THR A 103 -7.63 -12.74 7.90
#